data_AF-A0A1F9X8C4-F1
#
_entry.id   AF-A0A1F9X8C4-F1
#
_cell.length_a   1.000
_cell.length_b   1.000
_cell.length_c   1.000
_cell.angle_alpha   90.00
_cell.angle_beta   90.00
_cell.angle_gamma   90.00
#
_symmetry.space_group_name_H-M   'P 1'
#
loop_
_entity.id
_entity.type
_entity.pdbx_description
1 polymer ?
#
loop_
_entity_poly.entity_id
_entity_poly.type
_entity_poly.pdbx_seq_one_letter_code
_entity_poly.pdbx_strand_id
1 'polypeptide(L)'
;MKKDFESLKKMLYANFTFMDRVETTGILNKVIAQDVGITGMAARASGINRDLRKDFGACYNKIEFNLPEQTKGDVLARLNVRISEIEQSILIIQQCVLLLNSADSSFNYELLLGNKFGLGYVEGWRGPVLYWLKINEAGLIDRCKIVDASFHNWQGLSYCAPGNIVPDFPVCNKSFDLSYSGNDL
;
A
#
# COMPACT_ATOMS: atom_id res chain seq x y z
N MET A 1 -9.34 10.84 17.43
CA MET A 1 -8.62 10.35 16.22
C MET A 1 -7.75 11.41 15.57
N LYS A 2 -8.29 12.45 14.87
CA LYS A 2 -7.43 13.47 14.20
C LYS A 2 -6.49 14.18 15.17
N LYS A 3 -6.99 14.65 16.32
CA LYS A 3 -6.17 15.31 17.36
C LYS A 3 -5.04 14.41 17.89
N ASP A 4 -5.36 13.14 18.13
CA ASP A 4 -4.38 12.18 18.67
C ASP A 4 -3.29 11.87 17.64
N PHE A 5 -3.69 11.72 16.36
CA PHE A 5 -2.76 11.56 15.25
C PHE A 5 -1.83 12.76 15.08
N GLU A 6 -2.36 13.99 15.12
CA GLU A 6 -1.54 15.21 15.06
C GLU A 6 -0.56 15.32 16.24
N SER A 7 -1.00 14.94 17.45
CA SER A 7 -0.14 14.89 18.63
C SER A 7 1.00 13.87 18.46
N LEU A 8 0.68 12.66 17.98
CA LEU A 8 1.67 11.61 17.72
C LEU A 8 2.68 12.05 16.65
N LYS A 9 2.21 12.63 15.55
CA LYS A 9 3.03 13.17 14.47
C LYS A 9 4.01 14.22 15.01
N LYS A 10 3.53 15.15 15.83
CA LYS A 10 4.37 16.19 16.47
C LYS A 10 5.42 15.59 17.39
N MET A 11 5.06 14.61 18.21
CA MET A 11 6.00 13.93 19.12
C MET A 11 7.10 13.20 18.34
N LEU A 12 6.73 12.55 17.23
CA LEU A 12 7.64 11.79 16.40
C LEU A 12 8.68 12.68 15.71
N TYR A 13 8.25 13.79 15.07
CA TYR A 13 9.18 14.72 14.43
C TYR A 13 10.03 15.53 15.42
N ALA A 14 9.56 15.71 16.67
CA ALA A 14 10.34 16.39 17.72
C ALA A 14 11.44 15.50 18.32
N ASN A 15 11.44 14.20 18.06
CA ASN A 15 12.44 13.28 18.59
C ASN A 15 13.67 13.21 17.67
N PHE A 16 14.72 13.95 18.02
CA PHE A 16 15.97 14.00 17.26
C PHE A 16 16.62 12.63 17.07
N THR A 17 16.69 11.80 18.11
CA THR A 17 17.28 10.46 18.03
C THR A 17 16.50 9.56 17.09
N PHE A 18 15.17 9.69 17.05
CA PHE A 18 14.37 8.96 16.08
C PHE A 18 14.64 9.46 14.65
N MET A 19 14.64 10.77 14.44
CA MET A 19 14.86 11.37 13.13
C MET A 19 16.22 10.99 12.53
N ASP A 20 17.27 10.99 13.35
CA ASP A 20 18.62 10.55 12.99
C ASP A 20 18.65 9.09 12.49
N ARG A 21 17.78 8.22 13.02
CA ARG A 21 17.72 6.80 12.62
C ARG A 21 16.93 6.55 11.34
N VAL A 22 16.03 7.44 10.96
CA VAL A 22 15.12 7.23 9.81
C VAL A 22 15.48 8.07 8.59
N GLU A 23 16.15 9.20 8.78
CA GLU A 23 16.64 10.01 7.67
C GLU A 23 17.89 9.38 7.08
N THR A 24 18.00 9.34 5.74
CA THR A 24 19.13 8.72 5.00
C THR A 24 19.32 7.22 5.16
N THR A 25 18.61 6.56 6.07
CA THR A 25 18.64 5.11 6.28
C THR A 25 17.76 4.37 5.28
N GLY A 26 18.24 3.24 4.74
CA GLY A 26 17.43 2.34 3.93
C GLY A 26 16.92 2.96 2.64
N ILE A 27 17.77 3.73 1.94
CA ILE A 27 17.44 4.38 0.67
C ILE A 27 17.18 3.33 -0.41
N LEU A 28 16.02 3.44 -1.06
CA LEU A 28 15.68 2.70 -2.27
C LEU A 28 15.57 3.68 -3.43
N ASN A 29 16.52 3.60 -4.37
CA ASN A 29 16.55 4.50 -5.53
C ASN A 29 15.37 4.22 -6.49
N LYS A 30 14.82 5.28 -7.10
CA LYS A 30 13.74 5.21 -8.09
C LYS A 30 14.00 4.21 -9.22
N VAL A 31 15.19 4.23 -9.83
CA VAL A 31 15.54 3.35 -10.95
C VAL A 31 15.49 1.89 -10.51
N ILE A 32 16.15 1.57 -9.40
CA ILE A 32 16.13 0.22 -8.83
C ILE A 32 14.69 -0.20 -8.48
N ALA A 33 13.92 0.69 -7.84
CA ALA A 33 12.53 0.42 -7.48
C ALA A 33 11.65 0.13 -8.71
N GLN A 34 11.91 0.79 -9.84
CA GLN A 34 11.24 0.50 -11.11
C GLN A 34 11.68 -0.85 -11.69
N ASP A 35 12.98 -1.11 -11.72
CA ASP A 35 13.55 -2.31 -12.32
C ASP A 35 13.07 -3.60 -11.62
N VAL A 36 12.92 -3.54 -10.30
CA VAL A 36 12.46 -4.70 -9.49
C VAL A 36 10.95 -4.68 -9.21
N GLY A 37 10.22 -3.74 -9.81
CA GLY A 37 8.76 -3.73 -9.77
C GLY A 37 8.16 -3.43 -8.40
N ILE A 38 8.77 -2.55 -7.61
CA ILE A 38 8.23 -2.12 -6.31
C ILE A 38 6.90 -1.39 -6.52
N THR A 39 5.95 -1.65 -5.63
CA THR A 39 4.58 -1.11 -5.70
C THR A 39 4.13 -0.44 -4.39
N GLY A 40 3.00 0.29 -4.46
CA GLY A 40 2.33 0.85 -3.30
C GLY A 40 3.14 1.94 -2.58
N MET A 41 3.06 1.93 -1.25
CA MET A 41 3.69 2.94 -0.39
C MET A 41 5.20 3.04 -0.62
N ALA A 42 5.90 1.91 -0.75
CA ALA A 42 7.35 1.89 -0.96
C ALA A 42 7.76 2.47 -2.33
N ALA A 43 6.94 2.25 -3.36
CA ALA A 43 7.15 2.82 -4.69
C ALA A 43 6.94 4.34 -4.67
N ARG A 44 5.84 4.79 -4.04
CA ARG A 44 5.52 6.22 -3.87
C ARG A 44 6.57 6.95 -3.04
N ALA A 45 7.19 6.29 -2.07
CA ALA A 45 8.30 6.86 -1.31
C ALA A 45 9.57 7.08 -2.15
N SER A 46 9.69 6.35 -3.26
CA SER A 46 10.82 6.39 -4.20
C SER A 46 10.48 7.16 -5.49
N GLY A 47 9.39 7.93 -5.50
CA GLY A 47 8.98 8.78 -6.61
C GLY A 47 8.31 8.05 -7.77
N ILE A 48 7.74 6.86 -7.51
CA ILE A 48 6.93 6.10 -8.47
C ILE A 48 5.45 6.28 -8.08
N ASN A 49 4.78 7.19 -8.77
CA ASN A 49 3.40 7.53 -8.48
C ASN A 49 2.44 6.59 -9.24
N ARG A 50 2.02 5.51 -8.57
CA ARG A 50 0.99 4.55 -9.03
C ARG A 50 0.08 4.18 -7.86
N ASP A 51 -1.21 4.05 -8.14
CA ASP A 51 -2.22 3.70 -7.14
C ASP A 51 -3.50 3.21 -7.84
N LEU A 52 -3.93 1.98 -7.55
CA LEU A 52 -5.08 1.39 -8.25
C LEU A 52 -6.37 2.20 -8.07
N ARG A 53 -6.50 2.97 -6.99
CA ARG A 53 -7.69 3.80 -6.72
C ARG A 53 -7.80 4.96 -7.70
N LYS A 54 -6.66 5.48 -8.20
CA LYS A 54 -6.63 6.52 -9.23
C LYS A 54 -6.55 5.93 -10.63
N ASP A 55 -5.79 4.86 -10.82
CA ASP A 55 -5.55 4.28 -12.15
C ASP A 55 -6.81 3.60 -12.73
N PHE A 56 -7.62 2.94 -11.88
CA PHE A 56 -8.82 2.21 -12.29
C PHE A 56 -10.12 2.80 -11.74
N GLY A 57 -10.05 3.67 -10.74
CA GLY A 57 -11.07 4.67 -10.44
C GLY A 57 -12.33 4.20 -9.70
N ALA A 58 -12.86 2.98 -9.90
CA ALA A 58 -14.01 2.39 -9.19
C ALA A 58 -14.98 3.38 -8.48
N CYS A 59 -15.18 3.24 -7.15
CA CYS A 59 -15.92 4.21 -6.34
C CYS A 59 -15.10 5.47 -5.99
N TYR A 60 -13.77 5.38 -6.08
CA TYR A 60 -12.83 6.46 -5.77
C TYR A 60 -12.89 7.64 -6.74
N ASN A 61 -13.45 7.45 -7.93
CA ASN A 61 -13.73 8.51 -8.91
C ASN A 61 -14.71 9.58 -8.38
N LYS A 62 -15.46 9.24 -7.32
CA LYS A 62 -16.39 10.17 -6.65
C LYS A 62 -15.78 10.82 -5.40
N ILE A 63 -14.51 10.55 -5.11
CA ILE A 63 -13.82 11.00 -3.90
C ILE A 63 -12.59 11.81 -4.29
N GLU A 64 -12.46 13.01 -3.74
CA GLU A 64 -11.28 13.83 -3.92
C GLU A 64 -10.21 13.50 -2.88
N PHE A 65 -9.02 13.14 -3.34
CA PHE A 65 -7.86 12.88 -2.50
C PHE A 65 -6.58 13.01 -3.33
N ASN A 66 -5.47 13.30 -2.66
CA ASN A 66 -4.15 13.37 -3.26
C ASN A 66 -3.41 12.05 -3.08
N LEU A 67 -2.48 11.74 -3.98
CA LEU A 67 -1.54 10.63 -3.80
C LEU A 67 -0.27 11.16 -3.14
N PRO A 68 0.03 10.79 -1.88
CA PRO A 68 1.27 11.21 -1.25
C PRO A 68 2.46 10.55 -1.92
N GLU A 69 3.45 11.35 -2.30
CA GLU A 69 4.71 10.88 -2.85
C GLU A 69 5.90 11.51 -2.13
N GLN A 70 7.04 10.84 -2.23
CA GLN A 70 8.35 11.32 -1.82
C GLN A 70 9.37 10.86 -2.87
N THR A 71 10.58 11.39 -2.83
CA THR A 71 11.63 11.05 -3.81
C THR A 71 12.90 10.48 -3.19
N LYS A 72 13.11 10.68 -1.88
CA LYS A 72 14.33 10.23 -1.18
C LYS A 72 14.43 8.71 -1.07
N GLY A 73 13.31 7.99 -0.98
CA GLY A 73 13.28 6.54 -0.85
C GLY A 73 13.87 5.98 0.44
N ASP A 74 14.21 6.82 1.44
CA ASP A 74 14.66 6.40 2.77
C ASP A 74 13.49 5.96 3.67
N VAL A 75 13.81 5.50 4.89
CA VAL A 75 12.79 5.14 5.89
C VAL A 75 11.88 6.34 6.17
N LEU A 76 12.44 7.55 6.30
CA LEU A 76 11.67 8.77 6.54
C LEU A 76 10.68 9.06 5.40
N ALA A 77 11.08 8.89 4.14
CA ALA A 77 10.21 9.03 3.00
C ALA A 77 9.03 8.05 3.06
N ARG A 78 9.29 6.78 3.36
CA ARG A 78 8.22 5.76 3.54
C ARG A 78 7.27 6.13 4.69
N LEU A 79 7.82 6.63 5.79
CA LEU A 79 7.02 7.11 6.92
C LEU A 79 6.15 8.32 6.56
N ASN A 80 6.72 9.30 5.84
CA ASN A 80 5.99 10.49 5.41
C ASN A 80 4.84 10.14 4.46
N VAL A 81 5.06 9.24 3.50
CA VAL A 81 3.96 8.74 2.64
C VAL A 81 2.85 8.14 3.51
N ARG A 82 3.18 7.31 4.50
CA ARG A 82 2.17 6.69 5.37
C ARG A 82 1.42 7.70 6.23
N ILE A 83 2.11 8.69 6.78
CA ILE A 83 1.51 9.78 7.56
C ILE A 83 0.50 10.54 6.69
N SER A 84 0.90 10.92 5.48
CA SER A 84 0.01 11.62 4.54
C SER A 84 -1.14 10.72 4.05
N GLU A 85 -0.94 9.41 3.87
CA GLU A 85 -2.01 8.47 3.55
C GLU A 85 -3.09 8.41 4.64
N ILE A 86 -2.70 8.52 5.92
CA ILE A 86 -3.65 8.59 7.03
C ILE A 86 -4.47 9.88 6.95
N GLU A 87 -3.84 11.01 6.64
CA GLU A 87 -4.53 12.29 6.45
C GLU A 87 -5.53 12.20 5.28
N GLN A 88 -5.12 11.63 4.15
CA GLN A 88 -6.01 11.40 3.01
C GLN A 88 -7.13 10.40 3.34
N SER A 89 -6.85 9.36 4.13
CA SER A 89 -7.86 8.39 4.56
C SER A 89 -8.93 9.05 5.43
N ILE A 90 -8.55 9.98 6.32
CA ILE A 90 -9.50 10.79 7.09
C ILE A 90 -10.40 11.61 6.15
N LEU A 91 -9.83 12.26 5.14
CA LEU A 91 -10.59 13.02 4.14
C LEU A 91 -11.56 12.14 3.34
N ILE A 92 -11.10 10.96 2.92
CA ILE A 92 -11.94 9.97 2.21
C ILE A 92 -13.10 9.55 3.10
N ILE A 93 -12.86 9.20 4.37
CA ILE A 93 -13.92 8.80 5.32
C ILE A 93 -14.95 9.93 5.47
N GLN A 94 -14.51 11.18 5.62
CA GLN A 94 -15.40 12.33 5.76
C GLN A 94 -16.29 12.51 4.53
N GLN A 95 -15.73 12.38 3.32
CA GLN A 95 -16.50 12.44 2.08
C GLN A 95 -17.47 11.26 1.93
N CYS A 96 -17.02 10.05 2.24
CA CYS A 96 -17.87 8.86 2.21
C CYS A 96 -19.09 9.02 3.13
N VAL A 97 -18.91 9.53 4.35
CA VAL A 97 -20.02 9.77 5.29
C VAL A 97 -21.06 10.72 4.71
N LEU A 98 -20.64 11.75 3.95
CA LEU A 98 -21.57 12.67 3.28
C LEU A 98 -22.27 12.03 2.07
N LEU A 99 -21.63 11.05 1.43
CA LEU A 99 -22.15 10.33 0.28
C LEU A 99 -23.04 9.13 0.64
N LEU A 100 -23.08 8.74 1.92
CA LEU A 100 -24.00 7.72 2.45
C LEU A 100 -25.44 8.25 2.41
N ASN A 101 -26.02 8.30 1.21
CA ASN A 101 -27.47 8.24 1.07
C ASN A 101 -27.93 6.82 1.41
N SER A 102 -29.15 6.68 1.92
CA SER A 102 -29.80 5.40 2.25
C SER A 102 -29.96 4.53 1.00
N ALA A 103 -28.86 3.92 0.56
CA ALA A 103 -28.83 3.02 -0.58
C ALA A 103 -29.38 1.66 -0.15
N ASP A 104 -30.22 1.07 -1.00
CA ASP A 104 -30.63 -0.32 -0.85
C ASP A 104 -29.38 -1.21 -0.75
N SER A 105 -29.25 -1.91 0.37
CA SER A 105 -28.16 -2.85 0.66
C SER A 105 -28.36 -4.20 -0.05
N SER A 106 -29.35 -4.31 -0.94
CA SER A 106 -29.63 -5.54 -1.67
C SER A 106 -28.66 -5.69 -2.84
N PHE A 107 -27.79 -6.69 -2.73
CA PHE A 107 -26.90 -7.11 -3.80
C PHE A 107 -27.33 -8.51 -4.25
N ASN A 108 -27.96 -8.59 -5.42
CA ASN A 108 -28.33 -9.85 -6.04
C ASN A 108 -27.20 -10.29 -6.98
N TYR A 109 -26.76 -11.53 -6.85
CA TYR A 109 -25.82 -12.15 -7.77
C TYR A 109 -26.33 -13.53 -8.16
N GLU A 110 -26.03 -13.93 -9.39
CA GLU A 110 -26.28 -15.28 -9.88
C GLU A 110 -25.01 -16.11 -9.81
N LEU A 111 -25.14 -17.40 -9.53
CA LEU A 111 -24.00 -18.31 -9.57
C LEU A 111 -23.50 -18.42 -11.02
N LEU A 112 -22.24 -18.06 -11.23
CA LEU A 112 -21.60 -18.23 -12.52
C LEU A 112 -21.26 -19.72 -12.72
N LEU A 113 -21.83 -20.32 -13.76
CA LEU A 113 -21.49 -21.67 -14.22
C LEU A 113 -20.52 -21.63 -15.42
N GLY A 114 -19.91 -22.77 -15.69
CA GLY A 114 -18.93 -22.96 -16.76
C GLY A 114 -17.49 -22.66 -16.35
N ASN A 115 -16.53 -23.23 -17.08
CA ASN A 115 -15.11 -22.96 -16.85
C ASN A 115 -14.72 -21.52 -17.23
N LYS A 116 -14.56 -20.66 -16.22
CA LYS A 116 -14.27 -19.22 -16.37
C LYS A 116 -13.15 -18.79 -15.41
N PHE A 117 -12.54 -17.65 -15.70
CA PHE A 117 -11.62 -17.00 -14.79
C PHE A 117 -11.86 -15.49 -14.72
N GLY A 118 -11.38 -14.85 -13.66
CA GLY A 118 -11.48 -13.42 -13.44
C GLY A 118 -10.34 -12.88 -12.59
N LEU A 119 -10.11 -11.57 -12.71
CA LEU A 119 -9.13 -10.83 -11.92
C LEU A 119 -9.85 -9.74 -11.12
N GLY A 120 -9.71 -9.77 -9.80
CA GLY A 120 -10.08 -8.70 -8.90
C GLY A 120 -8.82 -8.02 -8.35
N TYR A 121 -8.89 -6.72 -8.08
CA TYR A 121 -7.77 -5.98 -7.52
C TYR A 121 -8.24 -4.85 -6.61
N VAL A 122 -7.40 -4.50 -5.65
CA VAL A 122 -7.60 -3.37 -4.73
C VAL A 122 -6.26 -2.77 -4.34
N GLU A 123 -6.20 -1.46 -4.13
CA GLU A 123 -5.05 -0.84 -3.46
C GLU A 123 -5.17 -1.11 -1.95
N GLY A 124 -4.40 -2.07 -1.43
CA GLY A 124 -4.20 -2.25 -0.01
C GLY A 124 -3.27 -1.18 0.56
N TRP A 125 -3.19 -1.08 1.89
CA TRP A 125 -2.33 -0.10 2.55
C TRP A 125 -0.82 -0.34 2.37
N ARG A 126 -0.41 -1.56 1.97
CA ARG A 126 0.96 -1.87 1.55
C ARG A 126 1.18 -1.58 0.06
N GLY A 127 0.13 -1.66 -0.74
CA GLY A 127 0.13 -1.58 -2.19
C GLY A 127 -0.95 -2.47 -2.81
N PRO A 128 -0.89 -2.68 -4.14
CA PRO A 128 -1.81 -3.54 -4.89
C PRO A 128 -1.95 -4.95 -4.30
N VAL A 129 -3.20 -5.41 -4.16
CA VAL A 129 -3.55 -6.81 -3.88
C VAL A 129 -4.40 -7.31 -5.03
N LEU A 130 -4.00 -8.43 -5.63
CA LEU A 130 -4.65 -9.02 -6.79
C LEU A 130 -5.17 -10.42 -6.45
N TYR A 131 -6.37 -10.73 -6.92
CA TYR A 131 -7.01 -12.03 -6.84
C TYR A 131 -7.32 -12.52 -8.24
N TRP A 132 -6.61 -13.56 -8.68
CA TRP A 132 -6.98 -14.31 -9.87
C TRP A 132 -7.74 -15.56 -9.43
N LEU A 133 -8.97 -15.71 -9.92
CA LEU A 133 -9.84 -16.83 -9.62
C LEU A 133 -10.20 -17.57 -10.90
N LYS A 134 -10.19 -18.90 -10.83
CA LYS A 134 -10.75 -19.78 -11.86
C LYS A 134 -11.83 -20.65 -11.22
N ILE A 135 -12.97 -20.75 -11.87
CA ILE A 135 -14.08 -21.63 -11.49
C ILE A 135 -14.19 -22.80 -12.45
N ASN A 136 -14.69 -23.94 -11.97
CA ASN A 136 -15.00 -25.10 -12.79
C ASN A 136 -16.43 -25.03 -13.36
N GLU A 137 -16.84 -26.06 -14.12
CA GLU A 137 -18.17 -26.16 -14.72
C GLU A 137 -19.32 -25.99 -13.71
N ALA A 138 -19.14 -26.45 -12.47
CA ALA A 138 -20.13 -26.37 -11.39
C ALA A 138 -20.15 -25.01 -10.67
N GLY A 139 -19.34 -24.04 -11.10
CA GLY A 139 -19.21 -22.73 -10.45
C GLY A 139 -18.39 -22.74 -9.16
N LEU A 140 -17.70 -23.84 -8.84
CA LEU A 140 -16.81 -23.93 -7.68
C LEU A 140 -15.42 -23.41 -8.03
N ILE A 141 -14.75 -22.79 -7.05
CA ILE A 141 -13.37 -22.32 -7.22
C ILE A 141 -12.44 -23.52 -7.47
N ASP A 142 -11.87 -23.59 -8.67
CA ASP A 142 -10.88 -24.57 -9.09
C ASP A 142 -9.45 -24.11 -8.73
N ARG A 143 -9.18 -22.81 -8.93
CA ARG A 143 -7.90 -22.19 -8.57
C ARG A 143 -8.11 -20.78 -8.05
N CYS A 144 -7.27 -20.40 -7.08
CA CYS A 144 -7.15 -19.04 -6.58
C CYS A 144 -5.66 -18.73 -6.48
N LYS A 145 -5.24 -17.65 -7.13
CA LYS A 145 -3.91 -17.06 -6.95
C LYS A 145 -4.08 -15.66 -6.39
N ILE A 146 -3.50 -15.44 -5.22
CA ILE A 146 -3.46 -14.13 -4.57
C ILE A 146 -2.05 -13.58 -4.76
N VAL A 147 -1.95 -12.29 -5.03
CA VAL A 147 -0.67 -11.58 -5.05
C VAL A 147 -0.80 -10.35 -4.16
N ASP A 148 -0.15 -10.38 -3.00
CA ASP A 148 -0.01 -9.22 -2.12
C ASP A 148 1.19 -8.37 -2.56
N ALA A 149 1.15 -7.07 -2.27
CA ALA A 149 2.28 -6.18 -2.52
C ALA A 149 3.60 -6.65 -1.89
N SER A 150 3.53 -7.43 -0.80
CA SER A 150 4.71 -7.99 -0.14
C SER A 150 5.51 -8.93 -1.04
N PHE A 151 4.86 -9.65 -1.95
CA PHE A 151 5.52 -10.54 -2.91
C PHE A 151 6.51 -9.78 -3.80
N HIS A 152 6.13 -8.59 -4.28
CA HIS A 152 7.01 -7.73 -5.09
C HIS A 152 8.00 -6.95 -4.21
N ASN A 153 7.51 -6.41 -3.09
CA ASN A 153 8.25 -5.44 -2.31
C ASN A 153 9.37 -6.06 -1.45
N TRP A 154 9.37 -7.38 -1.24
CA TRP A 154 10.42 -8.07 -0.47
C TRP A 154 11.81 -7.87 -1.05
N GLN A 155 11.92 -7.82 -2.38
CA GLN A 155 13.19 -7.56 -3.06
C GLN A 155 13.74 -6.18 -2.73
N GLY A 156 12.88 -5.19 -2.45
CA GLY A 156 13.30 -3.83 -2.10
C GLY A 156 14.23 -3.79 -0.89
N LEU A 157 14.02 -4.68 0.09
CA LEU A 157 14.88 -4.79 1.27
C LEU A 157 16.32 -5.19 0.91
N SER A 158 16.49 -6.07 -0.07
CA SER A 158 17.81 -6.53 -0.52
C SER A 158 18.64 -5.42 -1.16
N TYR A 159 17.99 -4.39 -1.70
CA TYR A 159 18.65 -3.23 -2.30
C TYR A 159 18.84 -2.07 -1.33
N CYS A 160 17.93 -1.90 -0.36
CA CYS A 160 17.99 -0.77 0.55
C CYS A 160 18.85 -1.03 1.80
N ALA A 161 19.03 -2.30 2.20
CA ALA A 161 19.79 -2.65 3.41
C ALA A 161 21.31 -2.50 3.25
N PRO A 162 21.95 -2.85 2.11
CA PRO A 162 23.40 -2.68 1.94
C PRO A 162 23.83 -1.21 2.14
N GLY A 163 25.00 -1.03 2.78
CA GLY A 163 25.55 0.30 3.08
C GLY A 163 25.09 0.93 4.40
N ASN A 164 24.07 0.38 5.06
CA ASN A 164 23.67 0.78 6.41
C ASN A 164 24.42 -0.04 7.48
N ILE A 165 24.45 0.44 8.72
CA ILE A 165 24.99 -0.32 9.85
C ILE A 165 24.04 -1.45 10.25
N VAL A 166 24.57 -2.53 10.84
CA VAL A 166 23.77 -3.70 11.26
C VAL A 166 22.56 -3.34 12.15
N PRO A 167 22.66 -2.39 13.11
CA PRO A 167 21.50 -1.96 13.92
C PRO A 167 20.36 -1.30 13.14
N ASP A 168 20.57 -0.90 11.89
CA ASP A 168 19.54 -0.28 11.05
C ASP A 168 18.72 -1.30 10.25
N PHE A 169 19.18 -2.56 10.17
CA PHE A 169 18.43 -3.60 9.47
C PHE A 169 16.96 -3.71 9.95
N PRO A 170 16.64 -3.69 11.26
CA PRO A 170 15.26 -3.74 11.72
C PRO A 170 14.40 -2.55 11.27
N VAL A 171 14.97 -1.34 11.24
CA VAL A 171 14.21 -0.14 10.82
C VAL A 171 14.01 -0.12 9.31
N CYS A 172 15.02 -0.54 8.53
CA CYS A 172 14.89 -0.78 7.09
C CYS A 172 13.76 -1.78 6.81
N ASN A 173 13.81 -2.97 7.41
CA ASN A 173 12.79 -4.00 7.20
C ASN A 173 11.39 -3.51 7.61
N LYS A 174 11.25 -2.94 8.81
CA LYS A 174 9.93 -2.54 9.32
C LYS A 174 9.34 -1.35 8.56
N SER A 175 10.15 -0.52 7.93
CA SER A 175 9.68 0.61 7.12
C SER A 175 8.87 0.22 5.89
N PHE A 176 9.05 -0.99 5.34
CA PHE A 176 8.20 -1.52 4.27
C PHE A 176 6.91 -2.16 4.82
N ASP A 177 6.94 -2.58 6.08
CA ASP A 177 5.85 -3.22 6.82
C ASP A 177 5.28 -4.47 6.13
N LEU A 178 6.14 -5.27 5.50
CA LEU A 178 5.77 -6.41 4.66
C LEU A 178 5.15 -7.57 5.46
N SER A 179 4.31 -8.35 4.78
CA SER A 179 3.68 -9.56 5.32
C SER A 179 4.42 -10.80 4.83
N TYR A 180 4.93 -11.62 5.75
CA TYR A 180 5.51 -12.92 5.42
C TYR A 180 4.47 -13.81 4.74
N SER A 181 3.28 -13.94 5.34
CA SER A 181 2.19 -14.70 4.72
C SER A 181 1.80 -14.12 3.36
N GLY A 182 1.81 -12.80 3.19
CA GLY A 182 1.51 -12.17 1.90
C GLY A 182 2.53 -12.47 0.81
N ASN A 183 3.80 -12.64 1.18
CA ASN A 183 4.87 -13.08 0.28
C ASN A 183 4.74 -14.56 -0.10
N ASP A 184 4.22 -15.39 0.80
CA ASP A 184 4.13 -16.84 0.60
C ASP A 184 2.85 -17.29 -0.15
N LEU A 185 1.90 -16.36 -0.39
CA LEU A 185 0.66 -16.57 -1.16
C LEU A 185 0.90 -16.75 -2.66
#